data_AF-A0A956DVS0-F1
#
_entry.id   AF-A0A956DVS0-F1
#
_cell.length_a   1.000
_cell.length_b   1.000
_cell.length_c   1.000
_cell.angle_alpha   90.00
_cell.angle_beta   90.00
_cell.angle_gamma   90.00
#
_symmetry.space_group_name_H-M   'P 1'
#
loop_
_entity.id
_entity.type
_entity.pdbx_description
1 polymer ?
#
loop_
_entity_poly.entity_id
_entity_poly.type
_entity_poly.pdbx_seq_one_letter_code
_entity_poly.pdbx_strand_id
1 'polypeptide(L)'
;MADESAYRALELEAERQEAAGQVDPSALLVALVLVPHSYPRNKFYRLFRDKEAAAVRRRAALLRSLIADLAGDASEVQLAVVDGEAVLTYRLEEVGVARRSVLSATELSLVRRATERVKPRPELAGPFDGLMDAPEIDAVVERLWTLA
;
A
#
# COMPACT_ATOMS: atom_id res chain seq x y z
N MET A 1 -23.40 15.56 -43.09
CA MET A 1 -23.36 14.42 -42.15
C MET A 1 -22.00 14.47 -41.49
N ALA A 2 -21.94 14.88 -40.23
CA ALA A 2 -20.68 14.88 -39.48
C ALA A 2 -20.14 13.45 -39.45
N ASP A 3 -18.84 13.32 -39.67
CA ASP A 3 -18.15 12.04 -39.84
C ASP A 3 -18.20 11.25 -38.52
N GLU A 4 -18.99 10.17 -38.51
CA GLU A 4 -19.20 9.28 -37.36
C GLU A 4 -17.86 8.71 -36.85
N SER A 5 -16.84 8.62 -37.71
CA SER A 5 -15.50 8.19 -37.35
C SER A 5 -14.74 9.20 -36.48
N ALA A 6 -14.98 10.50 -36.68
CA ALA A 6 -14.35 11.57 -35.90
C ALA A 6 -14.93 11.64 -34.48
N TYR A 7 -16.24 11.41 -34.33
CA TYR A 7 -16.88 11.33 -33.01
C TYR A 7 -16.40 10.11 -32.21
N ARG A 8 -16.30 8.93 -32.84
CA ARG A 8 -15.77 7.73 -32.19
C ARG A 8 -14.30 7.88 -31.78
N ALA A 9 -13.48 8.57 -32.58
CA ALA A 9 -12.08 8.84 -32.23
C ALA A 9 -11.96 9.74 -30.99
N LEU A 10 -12.80 10.78 -30.89
CA LEU A 10 -12.84 11.67 -29.73
C LEU A 10 -13.36 10.96 -28.48
N GLU A 11 -14.36 10.08 -28.60
CA GLU A 11 -14.83 9.25 -27.47
C GLU A 11 -13.72 8.32 -26.96
N LEU A 12 -13.00 7.64 -27.86
CA LEU A 12 -11.88 6.77 -27.50
C LEU A 12 -10.72 7.53 -26.85
N GLU A 13 -10.43 8.76 -27.30
CA GLU A 13 -9.43 9.61 -26.67
C GLU A 13 -9.87 10.10 -25.29
N ALA A 14 -11.15 10.43 -25.12
CA ALA A 14 -11.72 10.80 -23.83
C ALA A 14 -11.70 9.61 -22.85
N GLU A 15 -12.09 8.41 -23.29
CA GLU A 15 -12.01 7.17 -22.50
C GLU A 15 -10.56 6.84 -22.12
N ARG A 16 -9.61 7.01 -23.04
CA ARG A 16 -8.18 6.82 -22.75
C ARG A 16 -7.65 7.84 -21.75
N GLN A 17 -8.08 9.11 -21.86
CA GLN A 17 -7.72 10.15 -20.89
C GLN A 17 -8.36 9.90 -19.52
N GLU A 18 -9.57 9.37 -19.47
CA GLU A 18 -10.27 9.00 -18.25
C GLU A 18 -9.60 7.80 -17.58
N ALA A 19 -9.27 6.75 -18.35
CA ALA A 19 -8.52 5.59 -17.88
C ALA A 19 -7.10 5.96 -17.42
N ALA A 20 -6.40 6.85 -18.13
CA ALA A 20 -5.10 7.38 -17.69
C ALA A 20 -5.20 8.22 -16.40
N GLY A 21 -6.40 8.68 -16.04
CA GLY A 21 -6.69 9.38 -14.80
C GLY A 21 -7.12 8.49 -13.64
N GLN A 22 -7.43 7.21 -13.88
CA GLN A 22 -7.76 6.25 -12.82
C GLN A 22 -6.48 5.75 -12.15
N VAL A 23 -6.36 6.03 -10.85
CA VAL A 23 -5.23 5.59 -10.04
C VAL A 23 -5.57 4.24 -9.44
N ASP A 24 -4.74 3.22 -9.71
CA ASP A 24 -4.84 1.92 -9.05
C ASP A 24 -4.69 2.09 -7.53
N PRO A 25 -5.71 1.72 -6.72
CA PRO A 25 -5.68 1.84 -5.27
C PRO A 25 -4.54 1.07 -4.61
N SER A 26 -4.18 -0.10 -5.14
CA SER A 26 -3.10 -0.95 -4.62
C SER A 26 -1.73 -0.32 -4.89
N ALA A 27 -1.52 0.18 -6.10
CA ALA A 27 -0.31 0.91 -6.45
C ALA A 27 -0.16 2.19 -5.61
N LEU A 28 -1.27 2.92 -5.39
CA LEU A 28 -1.29 4.09 -4.52
C LEU A 28 -0.95 3.74 -3.06
N LEU A 29 -1.47 2.62 -2.55
CA LEU A 29 -1.15 2.14 -1.20
C LEU A 29 0.34 1.86 -1.06
N VAL A 30 0.91 1.07 -1.97
CA VAL A 30 2.35 0.73 -2.01
C VAL A 30 3.19 2.01 -2.00
N ALA A 31 2.89 2.94 -2.90
CA ALA A 31 3.64 4.16 -3.05
C ALA A 31 3.52 5.08 -1.82
N LEU A 32 2.35 5.19 -1.20
CA LEU A 32 2.15 5.99 0.01
C LEU A 32 2.76 5.37 1.28
N VAL A 33 2.92 4.05 1.32
CA VAL A 33 3.57 3.35 2.44
C VAL A 33 5.08 3.48 2.32
N LEU A 34 5.64 3.17 1.15
CA LEU A 34 7.10 3.13 0.94
C LEU A 34 7.71 4.50 0.68
N VAL A 35 6.98 5.39 0.00
CA VAL A 35 7.46 6.72 -0.40
C VAL A 35 6.38 7.79 -0.11
N PRO A 36 6.08 8.09 1.16
CA PRO A 36 4.92 8.90 1.57
C PRO A 36 4.90 10.34 1.03
N HIS A 37 6.04 10.85 0.56
CA HIS A 37 6.18 12.21 0.01
C HIS A 37 6.27 12.26 -1.52
N SER A 38 6.12 11.12 -2.21
CA SER A 38 6.22 11.04 -3.68
C SER A 38 5.09 11.75 -4.44
N TYR A 39 3.95 12.04 -3.80
CA TYR A 39 2.80 12.68 -4.44
C TYR A 39 2.64 14.16 -4.04
N PRO A 40 3.02 15.12 -4.91
CA PRO A 40 2.76 16.54 -4.67
C PRO A 40 1.25 16.85 -4.70
N ARG A 41 0.75 17.47 -3.64
CA ARG A 41 -0.67 17.83 -3.46
C ARG A 41 -1.28 18.58 -4.64
N ASN A 42 -0.49 19.45 -5.28
CA ASN A 42 -0.94 20.32 -6.37
C ASN A 42 -1.15 19.55 -7.69
N LYS A 43 -0.44 18.43 -7.89
CA LYS A 43 -0.55 17.61 -9.12
C LYS A 43 -1.62 16.52 -9.01
N PHE A 44 -1.91 16.08 -7.78
CA PHE A 44 -2.82 14.97 -7.51
C PHE A 44 -4.07 15.40 -6.72
N TYR A 45 -4.59 16.60 -6.95
CA TYR A 45 -5.78 17.12 -6.25
C TYR A 45 -6.98 16.16 -6.30
N ARG A 46 -7.14 15.41 -7.39
CA ARG A 46 -8.18 14.36 -7.53
C ARG A 46 -8.10 13.28 -6.44
N LEU A 47 -6.90 12.87 -6.02
CA LEU A 47 -6.68 11.92 -4.90
C LEU A 47 -7.16 12.45 -3.54
N PHE A 48 -7.35 13.78 -3.42
CA PHE A 48 -7.84 14.41 -2.20
C PHE A 48 -9.36 14.61 -2.20
N ARG A 49 -10.01 14.46 -3.35
CA ARG A 49 -11.48 14.54 -3.49
C ARG A 49 -12.16 13.18 -3.55
N ASP A 50 -11.47 12.16 -4.03
CA ASP A 50 -12.02 10.81 -4.12
C ASP A 50 -12.07 10.11 -2.75
N LYS A 51 -13.21 9.46 -2.45
CA LYS A 51 -13.42 8.69 -1.23
C LYS A 51 -12.52 7.46 -1.19
N GLU A 52 -12.27 6.82 -2.33
CA GLU A 52 -11.44 5.61 -2.40
C GLU A 52 -9.97 5.96 -2.13
N ALA A 53 -9.44 6.99 -2.79
CA ALA A 53 -8.11 7.51 -2.50
C ALA A 53 -7.97 8.02 -1.06
N ALA A 54 -9.02 8.59 -0.47
CA ALA A 54 -9.02 8.96 0.94
C ALA A 54 -8.93 7.75 1.87
N ALA A 55 -9.62 6.64 1.55
CA ALA A 55 -9.51 5.39 2.30
C ALA A 55 -8.10 4.81 2.22
N VAL A 56 -7.51 4.76 1.02
CA VAL A 56 -6.12 4.31 0.80
C VAL A 56 -5.14 5.17 1.60
N ARG A 57 -5.27 6.50 1.60
CA ARG A 57 -4.41 7.39 2.40
C ARG A 57 -4.51 7.13 3.90
N ARG A 58 -5.73 6.93 4.43
CA ARG A 58 -5.92 6.57 5.84
C ARG A 58 -5.26 5.24 6.14
N ARG A 59 -5.45 4.25 5.27
CA ARG A 59 -4.85 2.92 5.43
C ARG A 59 -3.32 2.97 5.38
N ALA A 60 -2.75 3.70 4.43
CA ALA A 60 -1.31 3.92 4.35
C ALA A 60 -0.75 4.62 5.60
N ALA A 61 -1.49 5.55 6.20
CA ALA A 61 -1.09 6.18 7.46
C ALA A 61 -1.07 5.17 8.62
N LEU A 62 -2.07 4.29 8.71
CA LEU A 62 -2.10 3.21 9.70
C LEU A 62 -0.92 2.25 9.53
N LEU A 63 -0.65 1.80 8.30
CA LEU A 63 0.46 0.89 8.01
C LEU A 63 1.81 1.53 8.36
N ARG A 64 2.02 2.82 8.05
CA ARG A 64 3.25 3.53 8.45
C ARG A 64 3.40 3.64 9.96
N SER A 65 2.32 3.89 10.70
CA SER A 65 2.36 3.87 12.17
C SER A 65 2.72 2.48 12.68
N LEU A 66 2.12 1.44 12.14
CA LEU A 66 2.41 0.05 12.49
C LEU A 66 3.87 -0.31 12.19
N ILE A 67 4.39 0.08 11.02
CA ILE A 67 5.80 -0.13 10.66
C ILE A 67 6.74 0.61 11.62
N ALA A 68 6.39 1.84 12.01
CA ALA A 68 7.18 2.61 12.98
C ALA A 68 7.20 1.93 14.36
N ASP A 69 6.04 1.48 14.85
CA ASP A 69 5.91 0.70 16.08
C ASP A 69 6.80 -0.56 16.01
N LEU A 70 6.70 -1.33 14.92
CA LEU A 70 7.47 -2.56 14.71
C LEU A 70 8.97 -2.31 14.57
N ALA A 71 9.39 -1.19 13.99
CA ALA A 71 10.80 -0.82 13.91
C ALA A 71 11.35 -0.36 15.28
N GLY A 72 10.50 0.22 16.12
CA GLY A 72 10.84 0.72 17.45
C GLY A 72 10.74 -0.35 18.54
N ASP A 73 9.87 -0.07 19.52
CA ASP A 73 9.74 -0.74 20.81
C ASP A 73 8.72 -1.88 20.82
N ALA A 74 8.16 -2.27 19.67
CA ALA A 74 7.21 -3.38 19.65
C ALA A 74 7.86 -4.69 20.16
N SER A 75 7.19 -5.31 21.12
CA SER A 75 7.48 -6.62 21.69
C SER A 75 6.25 -7.53 21.64
N GLU A 76 6.44 -8.80 22.01
CA GLU A 76 5.38 -9.83 21.95
C GLU A 76 4.68 -9.90 20.58
N VAL A 77 5.45 -9.72 19.51
CA VAL A 77 4.93 -9.69 18.14
C VAL A 77 4.44 -11.09 17.75
N GLN A 78 3.18 -11.18 17.34
CA GLN A 78 2.54 -12.42 16.94
C GLN A 78 1.74 -12.19 15.66
N LEU A 79 1.87 -13.12 14.72
CA LEU A 79 1.12 -13.15 13.48
C LEU A 79 0.26 -14.42 13.45
N ALA A 80 -1.04 -14.26 13.31
CA ALA A 80 -1.99 -15.35 13.13
C ALA A 80 -2.76 -15.19 11.82
N VAL A 81 -3.31 -16.30 11.30
CA VAL A 81 -4.29 -16.25 10.21
C VAL A 81 -5.64 -16.62 10.79
N VAL A 82 -6.62 -15.74 10.63
CA VAL A 82 -7.99 -15.94 11.10
C VAL A 82 -8.91 -15.66 9.92
N ASP A 83 -9.72 -16.65 9.54
CA ASP A 83 -10.67 -16.55 8.43
C ASP A 83 -10.05 -16.08 7.10
N GLY A 84 -8.78 -16.43 6.85
CA GLY A 84 -8.04 -16.04 5.65
C GLY A 84 -7.40 -14.65 5.70
N GLU A 85 -7.56 -13.91 6.81
CA GLU A 85 -6.92 -12.61 7.02
C GLU A 85 -5.74 -12.72 7.98
N ALA A 86 -4.70 -11.90 7.75
CA ALA A 86 -3.55 -11.84 8.64
C ALA A 86 -3.86 -10.95 9.84
N VAL A 87 -3.76 -11.48 11.05
CA VAL A 87 -3.97 -10.74 12.29
C VAL A 87 -2.62 -10.56 12.97
N LEU A 88 -2.14 -9.31 12.99
CA LEU A 88 -0.95 -8.91 13.71
C LEU A 88 -1.31 -8.41 15.10
N THR A 89 -0.67 -8.95 16.13
CA THR A 89 -0.75 -8.49 17.51
C THR A 89 0.64 -8.21 18.07
N TYR A 90 0.79 -7.13 18.82
CA TYR A 90 2.04 -6.76 19.47
C TYR A 90 1.77 -5.85 20.67
N ARG A 91 2.78 -5.65 21.51
CA ARG A 91 2.76 -4.73 22.63
C ARG A 91 3.78 -3.61 22.41
N LEU A 92 3.39 -2.38 22.74
CA LEU A 92 4.31 -1.25 22.84
C LEU A 92 4.80 -1.17 24.28
N GLU A 93 6.09 -1.37 24.49
CA GLU A 93 6.68 -1.46 25.83
C GLU A 93 6.63 -0.11 26.55
N GLU A 94 6.97 0.98 25.86
CA GLU A 94 7.08 2.30 26.49
C GLU A 94 5.75 2.80 27.07
N VAL A 95 4.65 2.45 26.40
CA VAL A 95 3.30 2.88 26.79
C VAL A 95 2.46 1.76 27.41
N GLY A 96 2.95 0.53 27.42
CA GLY A 96 2.26 -0.63 27.96
C GLY A 96 0.95 -1.00 27.24
N VAL A 97 0.82 -0.63 25.95
CA VAL A 97 -0.40 -0.81 25.16
C VAL A 97 -0.28 -2.01 24.23
N ALA A 98 -1.28 -2.89 24.24
CA ALA A 98 -1.42 -3.94 23.22
C ALA A 98 -2.15 -3.42 21.99
N ARG A 99 -1.64 -3.74 20.80
CA ARG A 99 -2.23 -3.41 19.51
C ARG A 99 -2.59 -4.68 18.76
N ARG A 100 -3.69 -4.59 18.01
CA ARG A 100 -4.17 -5.64 17.10
C ARG A 100 -4.56 -4.99 15.78
N SER A 101 -4.13 -5.56 14.68
CA SER A 101 -4.45 -5.10 13.33
C SER A 101 -4.73 -6.28 12.42
N VAL A 102 -5.82 -6.20 11.69
CA VAL A 102 -6.12 -7.11 10.58
C VAL A 102 -5.47 -6.53 9.33
N LEU A 103 -4.77 -7.36 8.57
CA LEU A 103 -4.01 -7.02 7.38
C LEU A 103 -4.44 -7.93 6.23
N SER A 104 -4.60 -7.34 5.05
CA SER A 104 -4.68 -8.12 3.82
C SER A 104 -3.31 -8.70 3.47
N ALA A 105 -3.27 -9.66 2.54
CA ALA A 105 -2.01 -10.26 2.07
C ALA A 105 -1.03 -9.19 1.55
N THR A 106 -1.50 -8.24 0.74
CA THR A 106 -0.67 -7.14 0.20
C THR A 106 -0.11 -6.26 1.30
N GLU A 107 -0.91 -5.95 2.32
CA GLU A 107 -0.49 -5.11 3.43
C GLU A 107 0.55 -5.81 4.30
N LEU A 108 0.37 -7.09 4.56
CA LEU A 108 1.36 -7.91 5.27
C LEU A 108 2.69 -7.93 4.50
N SER A 109 2.67 -8.14 3.19
CA SER A 109 3.89 -8.09 2.35
C SER A 109 4.58 -6.73 2.42
N LEU A 110 3.83 -5.62 2.37
CA LEU A 110 4.38 -4.28 2.53
C LEU A 110 5.04 -4.07 3.89
N VAL A 111 4.37 -4.50 4.98
CA VAL A 111 4.90 -4.37 6.35
C VAL A 111 6.18 -5.19 6.52
N ARG A 112 6.19 -6.44 6.05
CA ARG A 112 7.38 -7.31 6.04
C ARG A 112 8.53 -6.63 5.31
N ARG A 113 8.29 -6.21 4.07
CA ARG A 113 9.32 -5.60 3.23
C ARG A 113 9.88 -4.30 3.83
N ALA A 114 9.02 -3.47 4.42
CA ALA A 114 9.45 -2.23 5.06
C ALA A 114 10.25 -2.50 6.34
N THR A 115 9.86 -3.50 7.14
CA THR A 115 10.54 -3.84 8.41
C THR A 115 11.86 -4.58 8.19
N GLU A 116 11.98 -5.44 7.18
CA GLU A 116 13.24 -6.10 6.78
C GLU A 116 14.41 -5.12 6.61
N ARG A 117 14.14 -3.91 6.11
CA ARG A 117 15.17 -2.89 5.85
C ARG A 117 15.60 -2.13 7.09
N VAL A 118 14.80 -2.13 8.14
CA VAL A 118 15.02 -1.31 9.35
C VAL A 118 15.37 -2.19 10.55
N LYS A 119 14.52 -3.17 10.84
CA LYS A 119 14.67 -4.13 11.93
C LYS A 119 13.93 -5.42 11.52
N PRO A 120 14.66 -6.43 11.03
CA PRO A 120 14.05 -7.70 10.62
C PRO A 120 13.19 -8.30 11.74
N ARG A 121 11.97 -8.72 11.39
CA ARG A 121 11.00 -9.33 12.31
C ARG A 121 10.67 -10.74 11.83
N PRO A 122 11.41 -11.79 12.27
CA PRO A 122 11.17 -13.16 11.83
C PRO A 122 9.78 -13.66 12.21
N GLU A 123 9.14 -13.06 13.22
CA GLU A 123 7.76 -13.36 13.64
C GLU A 123 6.73 -13.00 12.56
N LEU A 124 7.12 -12.11 11.63
CA LEU A 124 6.28 -11.80 10.48
C LEU A 124 6.41 -12.85 9.38
N ALA A 125 7.42 -13.73 9.37
CA ALA A 125 7.48 -14.86 8.45
C ALA A 125 6.28 -15.79 8.74
N GLY A 126 5.56 -16.20 7.71
CA GLY A 126 4.23 -16.76 7.94
C GLY A 126 3.58 -17.30 6.67
N PRO A 127 2.45 -18.02 6.79
CA PRO A 127 1.93 -18.96 5.79
C PRO A 127 1.51 -18.36 4.45
N PHE A 128 1.53 -17.02 4.32
CA PHE A 128 1.35 -16.31 3.05
C PHE A 128 2.62 -16.23 2.20
N ASP A 129 3.75 -16.77 2.65
CA ASP A 129 5.03 -16.81 1.90
C ASP A 129 4.91 -17.52 0.54
N GLY A 130 3.87 -18.33 0.32
CA GLY A 130 3.56 -18.95 -0.98
C GLY A 130 2.42 -18.28 -1.77
N LEU A 131 1.77 -17.24 -1.23
CA LEU A 131 0.63 -16.56 -1.88
C LEU A 131 1.04 -15.26 -2.60
N MET A 132 2.26 -14.77 -2.33
CA MET A 132 2.82 -13.56 -2.93
C MET A 132 4.31 -13.75 -3.26
N ASP A 133 4.62 -14.70 -4.15
CA ASP A 133 5.60 -14.38 -5.21
C ASP A 133 4.92 -13.32 -6.08
N ALA A 134 4.88 -12.08 -5.61
CA ALA A 134 4.40 -10.95 -6.38
C ALA A 134 5.63 -10.27 -6.98
N PRO A 135 6.17 -10.76 -8.14
CA PRO A 135 7.24 -10.07 -8.85
C PRO A 135 6.85 -8.62 -9.17
N GLU A 136 5.55 -8.28 -9.10
CA GLU A 136 5.00 -6.95 -9.23
C GLU A 136 5.44 -5.98 -8.12
N ILE A 137 5.54 -6.41 -6.84
CA ILE A 137 5.99 -5.51 -5.77
C ILE A 137 7.48 -5.21 -5.93
N ASP A 138 8.31 -6.22 -6.18
CA ASP A 138 9.74 -6.03 -6.43
C ASP A 138 9.98 -5.21 -7.70
N ALA A 139 9.24 -5.46 -8.77
CA ALA A 139 9.35 -4.69 -10.01
C ALA A 139 8.83 -3.24 -9.87
N VAL A 140 7.88 -2.97 -8.98
CA VAL A 140 7.44 -1.60 -8.66
C VAL A 140 8.49 -0.88 -7.82
N VAL A 141 9.07 -1.55 -6.82
CA VAL A 141 10.14 -1.00 -5.97
C VAL A 141 11.39 -0.68 -6.80
N GLU A 142 11.87 -1.60 -7.64
CA GLU A 142 13.01 -1.38 -8.53
C GLU A 142 12.79 -0.19 -9.48
N ARG A 143 11.58 -0.07 -10.04
CA ARG A 143 11.20 1.06 -10.92
C ARG A 143 11.12 2.39 -10.18
N LEU A 144 10.67 2.40 -8.93
CA LEU A 144 10.62 3.62 -8.13
C LEU A 144 12.02 4.07 -7.68
N TRP A 145 12.97 3.15 -7.54
CA TRP A 145 14.35 3.48 -7.16
C TRP A 145 15.27 3.88 -8.31
N THR A 146 15.04 3.42 -9.54
CA THR A 146 15.82 3.91 -10.69
C THR A 146 15.53 5.38 -11.05
N LEU A 147 14.50 5.97 -10.43
CA LEU A 147 14.05 7.34 -10.66
C LEU A 147 14.42 8.33 -9.53
N ALA A 148 15.11 7.88 -8.49
CA ALA A 148 15.56 8.70 -7.34
C ALA A 148 17.09 8.81 -7.29
#